data_AF-A0A2P4SUG9-F1
#
_entry.id   AF-A0A2P4SUG9-F1
#
_cell.length_a   1.000
_cell.length_b   1.000
_cell.length_c   1.000
_cell.angle_alpha   90.00
_cell.angle_beta   90.00
_cell.angle_gamma   90.00
#
_symmetry.space_group_name_H-M   'P 1'
#
loop_
_entity.id
_entity.type
_entity.pdbx_description
1 polymer ?
#
loop_
_entity_poly.entity_id
_entity_poly.type
_entity_poly.pdbx_seq_one_letter_code
_entity_poly.pdbx_strand_id
1 'polypeptide(L)'
;VIRKFAMAMLWKFMRVVRYSKTALPPKIKVRGIPTHSRQSVPSDFAASTPCSNNVELFGKSYPRDDYTNVTEKILSKVGKNLHNEKYHPLWLIKEQVKDHFYKQYTGRRGNPLFSVYDGLPPVVTVQQNFDKLLVPRDHASRRKEDNYYLNRDHMLRAHTSAHQWDLIHSGLDAFLVVGDVYRRDTIDSTHYPVFHQMEGVRLFSCHEVGIL
;
A
#
# COMPACT_ATOMS: atom_id res chain seq x y z
N VAL A 1 -10.16 13.71 -23.02
CA VAL A 1 -9.83 12.39 -22.42
C VAL A 1 -9.83 12.41 -20.88
N ILE A 2 -9.46 13.54 -20.25
CA ILE A 2 -9.48 13.76 -18.78
C ILE A 2 -10.87 13.63 -18.11
N ARG A 3 -11.97 13.85 -18.84
CA ARG A 3 -13.34 13.67 -18.29
C ARG A 3 -13.77 12.21 -18.08
N LYS A 4 -13.11 11.22 -18.70
CA LYS A 4 -13.50 9.80 -18.56
C LYS A 4 -12.83 9.09 -17.37
N PHE A 5 -11.68 9.57 -16.89
CA PHE A 5 -10.93 8.89 -15.81
C PHE A 5 -11.23 9.41 -14.41
N ALA A 6 -11.46 10.72 -14.25
CA ALA A 6 -11.93 11.29 -12.98
C ALA A 6 -13.31 10.74 -12.56
N MET A 7 -14.19 10.47 -13.53
CA MET A 7 -15.51 9.87 -13.31
C MET A 7 -15.45 8.40 -12.88
N ALA A 8 -14.40 7.66 -13.27
CA ALA A 8 -14.23 6.26 -12.86
C ALA A 8 -13.74 6.11 -11.41
N MET A 9 -13.00 7.10 -10.88
CA MET A 9 -12.61 7.14 -9.45
C MET A 9 -13.71 7.73 -8.56
N LEU A 10 -14.48 8.70 -9.06
CA LEU A 10 -15.61 9.26 -8.31
C LEU A 10 -16.76 8.23 -8.12
N TRP A 11 -16.88 7.23 -9.00
CA TRP A 11 -17.92 6.20 -8.88
C TRP A 11 -17.66 5.16 -7.77
N LYS A 12 -16.53 5.22 -7.06
CA LYS A 12 -16.18 4.25 -6.02
C LYS A 12 -16.10 4.84 -4.60
N PHE A 13 -16.68 6.02 -4.36
CA PHE A 13 -16.65 6.67 -3.04
C PHE A 13 -17.72 6.20 -2.03
N MET A 14 -18.59 5.25 -2.39
CA MET A 14 -19.48 4.56 -1.45
C MET A 14 -19.65 3.11 -1.89
N ARG A 15 -18.66 2.26 -1.64
CA ARG A 15 -18.83 0.81 -1.79
C ARG A 15 -19.07 0.22 -0.40
N VAL A 16 -20.34 0.00 -0.05
CA VAL A 16 -20.71 -0.88 1.06
C VAL A 16 -20.36 -2.30 0.61
N VAL A 17 -19.20 -2.81 1.02
CA VAL A 17 -18.81 -4.19 0.76
C VAL A 17 -19.12 -5.01 2.00
N ARG A 18 -20.10 -5.93 1.90
CA ARG A 18 -20.43 -6.89 2.96
C ARG A 18 -19.44 -8.05 2.88
N TYR A 19 -18.61 -8.24 3.90
CA TYR A 19 -17.76 -9.43 4.04
C TYR A 19 -18.28 -10.30 5.20
N SER A 20 -18.46 -11.61 4.93
CA SER A 20 -18.75 -12.64 5.94
C SER A 20 -17.45 -13.36 6.30
N LYS A 21 -17.12 -13.44 7.60
CA LYS A 21 -15.88 -14.04 8.13
C LYS A 21 -16.14 -15.51 8.49
N THR A 22 -15.58 -16.45 7.73
CA THR A 22 -15.37 -17.83 8.22
C THR A 22 -14.04 -18.41 7.74
N ALA A 23 -13.23 -18.82 8.74
CA ALA A 23 -12.13 -19.78 8.75
C ALA A 23 -10.72 -19.37 8.25
N LEU A 24 -9.79 -19.24 9.21
CA LEU A 24 -8.33 -19.35 9.05
C LEU A 24 -7.77 -20.33 10.10
N PRO A 25 -6.79 -21.20 9.76
CA PRO A 25 -5.96 -21.93 10.72
C PRO A 25 -4.57 -21.28 10.94
N PRO A 26 -3.81 -21.67 11.99
CA PRO A 26 -2.81 -20.81 12.64
C PRO A 26 -1.33 -21.03 12.27
N LYS A 27 -0.52 -20.07 12.79
CA LYS A 27 0.92 -19.71 12.70
C LYS A 27 1.97 -20.84 12.71
N ILE A 28 3.04 -20.63 11.94
CA ILE A 28 4.32 -21.38 11.97
C ILE A 28 5.41 -20.56 12.69
N LYS A 29 6.28 -21.25 13.46
CA LYS A 29 7.31 -20.73 14.38
C LYS A 29 8.72 -20.86 13.74
N VAL A 30 9.57 -19.84 13.86
CA VAL A 30 10.95 -19.80 13.30
C VAL A 30 12.00 -19.83 14.41
N ARG A 31 13.05 -20.66 14.24
CA ARG A 31 14.38 -20.68 14.90
C ARG A 31 15.39 -20.84 13.75
N GLY A 32 16.63 -20.37 13.70
CA GLY A 32 17.60 -19.70 14.57
C GLY A 32 18.96 -19.83 13.85
N ILE A 33 19.80 -18.80 13.85
CA ILE A 33 21.04 -18.65 13.05
C ILE A 33 22.24 -19.37 13.72
N PRO A 34 23.28 -19.78 12.97
CA PRO A 34 24.65 -19.41 13.38
C PRO A 34 25.58 -18.93 12.24
N THR A 35 26.75 -18.46 12.69
CA THR A 35 27.67 -17.43 12.17
C THR A 35 28.92 -17.90 11.39
N HIS A 36 29.45 -16.98 10.56
CA HIS A 36 30.85 -16.65 10.19
C HIS A 36 31.80 -17.64 9.49
N SER A 37 32.37 -17.19 8.36
CA SER A 37 33.84 -17.05 8.16
C SER A 37 34.18 -16.09 7.00
N ARG A 38 35.32 -15.40 7.14
CA ARG A 38 35.92 -14.43 6.19
C ARG A 38 36.71 -15.14 5.10
N GLN A 39 36.79 -14.57 3.90
CA GLN A 39 38.00 -14.63 3.06
C GLN A 39 38.02 -13.51 1.99
N SER A 40 39.23 -13.32 1.44
CA SER A 40 39.89 -12.11 0.94
C SER A 40 39.62 -11.70 -0.52
N VAL A 41 39.90 -10.43 -0.80
CA VAL A 41 39.92 -9.72 -2.10
C VAL A 41 40.96 -10.29 -3.08
N PRO A 42 40.74 -10.12 -4.40
CA PRO A 42 41.63 -9.21 -5.14
C PRO A 42 40.90 -8.23 -6.08
N SER A 43 41.64 -7.17 -6.39
CA SER A 43 41.35 -6.07 -7.32
C SER A 43 41.36 -6.55 -8.76
N ASP A 44 40.36 -6.14 -9.55
CA ASP A 44 40.52 -5.92 -10.99
C ASP A 44 39.61 -4.76 -11.44
N PHE A 45 40.22 -3.81 -12.15
CA PHE A 45 39.54 -2.71 -12.82
C PHE A 45 38.77 -3.24 -14.04
N ALA A 46 37.60 -2.61 -14.27
CA ALA A 46 36.69 -2.74 -15.42
C ALA A 46 35.58 -3.82 -15.34
N ALA A 47 34.37 -3.38 -14.98
CA ALA A 47 33.13 -3.91 -15.55
C ALA A 47 31.97 -2.93 -15.29
N SER A 48 31.20 -2.65 -16.33
CA SER A 48 29.84 -2.13 -16.27
C SER A 48 29.07 -2.70 -15.08
N THR A 49 28.43 -1.86 -14.27
CA THR A 49 27.56 -2.28 -13.16
C THR A 49 26.63 -3.38 -13.66
N PRO A 50 26.74 -4.63 -13.16
CA PRO A 50 25.79 -5.67 -13.50
C PRO A 50 24.43 -5.18 -13.01
N CYS A 51 23.43 -5.09 -13.89
CA CYS A 51 22.05 -4.99 -13.43
C CYS A 51 21.82 -6.18 -12.50
N SER A 52 21.69 -5.93 -11.20
CA SER A 52 21.40 -6.98 -10.24
C SER A 52 20.14 -7.71 -10.71
N ASN A 53 20.20 -9.04 -10.81
CA ASN A 53 19.06 -9.86 -11.23
C ASN A 53 17.84 -9.69 -10.31
N ASN A 54 18.04 -9.11 -9.12
CA ASN A 54 17.00 -8.86 -8.14
C ASN A 54 16.91 -7.37 -7.78
N VAL A 55 15.72 -6.93 -7.39
CA VAL A 55 15.46 -5.67 -6.70
C VAL A 55 15.44 -5.96 -5.20
N GLU A 56 16.23 -5.25 -4.41
CA GLU A 56 16.27 -5.42 -2.95
C GLU A 56 15.57 -4.25 -2.25
N LEU A 57 14.59 -4.56 -1.40
CA LEU A 57 13.87 -3.57 -0.60
C LEU A 57 13.52 -4.15 0.76
N PHE A 58 13.77 -3.38 1.83
CA PHE A 58 13.46 -3.75 3.22
C PHE A 58 14.02 -5.15 3.62
N GLY A 59 15.24 -5.48 3.17
CA GLY A 59 15.89 -6.77 3.44
C GLY A 59 15.27 -7.97 2.70
N LYS A 60 14.38 -7.72 1.74
CA LYS A 60 13.79 -8.75 0.87
C LYS A 60 14.31 -8.58 -0.56
N SER A 61 14.54 -9.70 -1.23
CA SER A 61 14.99 -9.76 -2.61
C SER A 61 13.82 -10.16 -3.52
N TYR A 62 13.61 -9.41 -4.60
CA TYR A 62 12.55 -9.63 -5.58
C TYR A 62 13.19 -9.88 -6.95
N PRO A 63 13.08 -11.09 -7.53
CA PRO A 63 13.67 -11.38 -8.84
C PRO A 63 13.02 -10.51 -9.91
N ARG A 64 13.83 -9.98 -10.83
CA ARG A 64 13.36 -9.20 -11.97
C ARG A 64 12.83 -10.14 -13.05
N ASP A 65 11.82 -9.68 -13.77
CA ASP A 65 11.21 -10.38 -14.89
C ASP A 65 10.80 -9.39 -16.01
N ASP A 66 10.05 -9.89 -16.99
CA ASP A 66 9.54 -9.12 -18.12
C ASP A 66 8.52 -8.03 -17.72
N TYR A 67 8.02 -8.06 -16.48
CA TYR A 67 7.08 -7.09 -15.93
C TYR A 67 7.76 -6.02 -15.08
N THR A 68 8.99 -6.24 -14.61
CA THR A 68 9.75 -5.25 -13.84
C THR A 68 9.89 -3.93 -14.59
N ASN A 69 9.58 -2.81 -13.91
CA ASN A 69 9.75 -1.46 -14.46
C ASN A 69 10.12 -0.39 -13.41
N VAL A 70 10.37 -0.79 -12.16
CA VAL A 70 10.88 0.11 -11.12
C VAL A 70 12.26 0.67 -11.48
N THR A 71 12.47 1.95 -11.21
CA THR A 71 13.74 2.65 -11.44
C THR A 71 14.41 3.00 -10.12
N GLU A 72 15.74 3.13 -10.09
CA GLU A 72 16.48 3.55 -8.90
C GLU A 72 15.98 4.88 -8.32
N LYS A 73 15.61 5.81 -9.19
CA LYS A 73 15.00 7.10 -8.78
C LYS A 73 13.74 6.89 -7.95
N ILE A 74 12.86 5.96 -8.35
CA ILE A 74 11.63 5.66 -7.61
C ILE A 74 11.94 4.89 -6.34
N LEU A 75 12.85 3.91 -6.40
CA LEU A 75 13.30 3.16 -5.22
C LEU A 75 13.93 4.07 -4.16
N SER A 76 14.65 5.13 -4.55
CA SER A 76 15.22 6.12 -3.63
C SER A 76 14.18 6.94 -2.85
N LYS A 77 12.91 6.92 -3.27
CA LYS A 77 11.79 7.58 -2.58
C LYS A 77 11.11 6.67 -1.56
N VAL A 78 11.29 5.36 -1.69
CA VAL A 78 10.74 4.37 -0.76
C VAL A 78 11.31 4.59 0.64
N GLY A 79 10.43 4.65 1.64
CA GLY A 79 10.83 4.83 3.04
C GLY A 79 11.07 6.27 3.48
N LYS A 80 10.88 7.27 2.60
CA LYS A 80 10.90 8.69 3.01
C LYS A 80 9.79 9.02 4.00
N ASN A 81 8.60 8.40 3.83
CA ASN A 81 7.49 8.47 4.77
C ASN A 81 7.16 9.90 5.25
N LEU A 82 7.01 10.84 4.31
CA LEU A 82 6.77 12.26 4.62
C LEU A 82 5.49 12.50 5.43
N HIS A 83 4.52 11.56 5.36
CA HIS A 83 3.33 11.54 6.21
C HIS A 83 3.63 11.24 7.69
N ASN A 84 4.84 10.80 8.02
CA ASN A 84 5.33 10.53 9.37
C ASN A 84 6.45 11.49 9.81
N GLU A 85 6.89 12.40 8.95
CA GLU A 85 7.85 13.44 9.31
C GLU A 85 7.15 14.56 10.09
N LYS A 86 7.52 14.75 11.36
CA LYS A 86 6.88 15.74 12.23
C LYS A 86 6.97 17.14 11.62
N TYR A 87 5.86 17.89 11.66
CA TYR A 87 5.70 19.23 11.07
C TYR A 87 5.69 19.30 9.55
N HIS A 88 5.87 18.19 8.83
CA HIS A 88 5.64 18.17 7.39
C HIS A 88 4.14 18.43 7.10
N PRO A 89 3.78 19.17 6.03
CA PRO A 89 2.37 19.47 5.74
C PRO A 89 1.47 18.23 5.63
N LEU A 90 1.99 17.14 5.06
CA LEU A 90 1.26 15.87 4.98
C LEU A 90 1.04 15.22 6.35
N TRP A 91 2.02 15.34 7.26
CA TRP A 91 1.87 14.89 8.63
C TRP A 91 0.83 15.75 9.38
N LEU A 92 0.83 17.07 9.19
CA LEU A 92 -0.17 17.96 9.79
C LEU A 92 -1.59 17.58 9.37
N ILE A 93 -1.81 17.36 8.07
CA ILE A 93 -3.11 16.92 7.54
C ILE A 93 -3.49 15.56 8.11
N LYS A 94 -2.54 14.61 8.16
CA LYS A 94 -2.75 13.29 8.78
C LYS A 94 -3.23 13.41 10.23
N GLU A 95 -2.55 14.21 11.05
CA GLU A 95 -2.91 14.40 12.45
C GLU A 95 -4.27 15.10 12.60
N GLN A 96 -4.59 16.08 11.77
CA GLN A 96 -5.91 16.73 11.77
C GLN A 96 -7.05 15.75 11.46
N VAL A 97 -6.87 14.89 10.45
CA VAL A 97 -7.88 13.87 10.11
C VAL A 97 -7.98 12.82 11.21
N LYS A 98 -6.85 12.34 11.76
CA LYS A 98 -6.85 11.44 12.93
C LYS A 98 -7.64 12.05 14.09
N ASP A 99 -7.34 13.30 14.44
CA ASP A 99 -7.99 14.03 15.52
C ASP A 99 -9.51 14.14 15.31
N HIS A 100 -9.96 14.36 14.07
CA HIS A 100 -11.38 14.36 13.74
C HIS A 100 -12.04 13.01 14.09
N PHE A 101 -11.45 11.89 13.69
CA PHE A 101 -12.00 10.56 14.02
C PHE A 101 -11.92 10.24 15.51
N TYR A 102 -10.88 10.71 16.22
CA TYR A 102 -10.77 10.48 17.67
C TYR A 102 -11.72 11.36 18.50
N LYS A 103 -11.95 12.61 18.10
CA LYS A 103 -12.62 13.61 18.95
C LYS A 103 -14.04 13.93 18.50
N GLN A 104 -14.33 13.89 17.20
CA GLN A 104 -15.57 14.44 16.63
C GLN A 104 -16.47 13.37 16.03
N TYR A 105 -15.90 12.29 15.50
CA TYR A 105 -16.71 11.21 14.94
C TYR A 105 -17.50 10.50 16.05
N THR A 106 -18.82 10.46 15.90
CA THR A 106 -19.71 9.77 16.84
C THR A 106 -20.64 8.85 16.07
N GLY A 107 -20.64 7.57 16.45
CA GLY A 107 -21.61 6.59 15.98
C GLY A 107 -22.82 6.53 16.89
N ARG A 108 -23.90 5.87 16.43
CA ARG A 108 -25.14 5.69 17.20
C ARG A 108 -24.94 5.02 18.57
N ARG A 109 -23.90 4.21 18.73
CA ARG A 109 -23.58 3.47 19.96
C ARG A 109 -22.31 3.97 20.66
N GLY A 110 -21.81 5.14 20.28
CA GLY A 110 -20.57 5.72 20.81
C GLY A 110 -19.53 5.99 19.72
N ASN A 111 -18.33 6.41 20.14
CA ASN A 111 -17.24 6.66 19.22
C ASN A 111 -16.41 5.38 18.99
N PRO A 112 -16.45 4.77 17.79
CA PRO A 112 -15.59 3.63 17.53
C PRO A 112 -14.13 4.04 17.43
N LEU A 113 -13.26 3.24 18.06
CA LEU A 113 -11.83 3.46 18.01
C LEU A 113 -11.28 3.13 16.62
N PHE A 114 -10.83 4.15 15.89
CA PHE A 114 -10.10 3.96 14.64
C PHE A 114 -8.64 3.63 14.94
N SER A 115 -8.23 2.41 14.61
CA SER A 115 -6.82 2.02 14.62
C SER A 115 -6.10 2.66 13.43
N VAL A 116 -4.92 3.24 13.64
CA VAL A 116 -4.17 3.96 12.60
C VAL A 116 -2.98 3.13 12.15
N TYR A 117 -2.87 2.94 10.83
CA TYR A 117 -1.80 2.21 10.17
C TYR A 117 -1.07 3.14 9.21
N ASP A 118 0.03 3.73 9.65
CA ASP A 118 0.86 4.67 8.87
C ASP A 118 2.29 4.15 8.60
N GLY A 119 2.58 2.91 8.99
CA GLY A 119 3.88 2.25 8.81
C GLY A 119 3.86 0.99 7.94
N LEU A 120 2.79 0.76 7.16
CA LEU A 120 2.69 -0.44 6.31
C LEU A 120 3.66 -0.33 5.11
N PRO A 121 4.38 -1.42 4.78
CA PRO A 121 5.33 -1.41 3.67
C PRO A 121 4.60 -1.12 2.34
N PRO A 122 5.17 -0.28 1.45
CA PRO A 122 4.55 0.06 0.17
C PRO A 122 4.62 -1.09 -0.85
N VAL A 123 5.46 -2.10 -0.63
CA VAL A 123 5.50 -3.30 -1.47
C VAL A 123 4.31 -4.20 -1.12
N VAL A 124 3.47 -4.47 -2.13
CA VAL A 124 2.29 -5.32 -2.03
C VAL A 124 2.27 -6.34 -3.15
N THR A 125 1.52 -7.42 -2.98
CA THR A 125 1.25 -8.34 -4.09
C THR A 125 0.26 -7.70 -5.07
N VAL A 126 0.32 -8.11 -6.34
CA VAL A 126 -0.69 -7.72 -7.35
C VAL A 126 -2.09 -8.11 -6.91
N GLN A 127 -2.21 -9.24 -6.20
CA GLN A 127 -3.47 -9.70 -5.62
C GLN A 127 -4.02 -8.72 -4.57
N GLN A 128 -3.18 -8.22 -3.66
CA GLN A 128 -3.57 -7.21 -2.66
C GLN A 128 -4.03 -5.91 -3.32
N ASN A 129 -3.26 -5.41 -4.30
CA ASN A 129 -3.58 -4.14 -4.94
C ASN A 129 -4.83 -4.22 -5.84
N PHE A 130 -5.18 -5.39 -6.40
CA PHE A 130 -6.25 -5.48 -7.39
C PHE A 130 -7.27 -6.60 -7.14
N ASP A 131 -6.84 -7.87 -7.07
CA ASP A 131 -7.75 -9.02 -7.03
C ASP A 131 -8.67 -8.98 -5.80
N LYS A 132 -8.11 -8.69 -4.62
CA LYS A 132 -8.87 -8.58 -3.35
C LYS A 132 -9.87 -7.42 -3.34
N LEU A 133 -9.72 -6.47 -4.26
CA LEU A 133 -10.64 -5.33 -4.47
C LEU A 133 -11.61 -5.56 -5.63
N LEU A 134 -11.66 -6.79 -6.15
CA LEU A 134 -12.51 -7.22 -7.26
C LEU A 134 -12.25 -6.43 -8.55
N VAL A 135 -11.01 -6.03 -8.78
CA VAL A 135 -10.59 -5.46 -10.07
C VAL A 135 -10.36 -6.63 -11.03
N PRO A 136 -10.94 -6.66 -12.24
CA PRO A 136 -10.69 -7.74 -13.22
C PRO A 136 -9.24 -7.78 -13.73
N ARG A 137 -8.76 -8.93 -14.21
CA ARG A 137 -7.37 -9.11 -14.68
C ARG A 137 -7.03 -8.32 -15.95
N ASP A 138 -8.02 -8.08 -16.79
CA ASP A 138 -7.96 -7.30 -18.03
C ASP A 138 -8.24 -5.81 -17.83
N HIS A 139 -8.44 -5.37 -16.58
CA HIS A 139 -8.78 -3.98 -16.28
C HIS A 139 -7.60 -3.04 -16.56
N ALA A 140 -7.88 -1.90 -17.22
CA ALA A 140 -6.88 -0.92 -17.62
C ALA A 140 -6.01 -0.40 -16.46
N SER A 141 -6.52 -0.37 -15.23
CA SER A 141 -5.73 0.04 -14.06
C SER A 141 -4.52 -0.86 -13.74
N ARG A 142 -4.43 -2.05 -14.34
CA ARG A 142 -3.32 -3.01 -14.15
C ARG A 142 -2.21 -2.85 -15.19
N ARG A 143 -2.32 -1.87 -16.08
CA ARG A 143 -1.34 -1.68 -17.15
C ARG A 143 0.04 -1.38 -16.57
N LYS A 144 1.08 -1.96 -17.20
CA LYS A 144 2.49 -1.73 -16.85
C LYS A 144 2.87 -0.26 -17.04
N GLU A 145 2.19 0.46 -17.93
CA GLU A 145 2.41 1.88 -18.18
C GLU A 145 2.00 2.78 -17.00
N ASP A 146 1.05 2.33 -16.16
CA ASP A 146 0.45 3.15 -15.10
C ASP A 146 0.98 2.82 -13.68
N ASN A 147 1.69 1.69 -13.53
CA ASN A 147 2.08 1.13 -12.23
C ASN A 147 3.56 0.75 -12.18
N TYR A 148 4.13 0.75 -10.97
CA TYR A 148 5.50 0.32 -10.71
C TYR A 148 5.56 -1.13 -10.19
N TYR A 149 5.92 -2.06 -11.06
CA TYR A 149 6.08 -3.48 -10.78
C TYR A 149 7.54 -3.81 -10.43
N LEU A 150 7.72 -4.55 -9.33
CA LEU A 150 8.98 -5.20 -9.00
C LEU A 150 9.14 -6.47 -9.84
N ASN A 151 8.04 -7.22 -10.00
CA ASN A 151 7.89 -8.38 -10.88
C ASN A 151 6.39 -8.64 -11.14
N ARG A 152 6.05 -9.75 -11.79
CA ARG A 152 4.66 -10.15 -12.07
C ARG A 152 3.77 -10.27 -10.83
N ASP A 153 4.37 -10.59 -9.67
CA ASP A 153 3.63 -10.86 -8.44
C ASP A 153 3.64 -9.71 -7.44
N HIS A 154 4.63 -8.81 -7.52
CA HIS A 154 4.84 -7.72 -6.56
C HIS A 154 4.97 -6.36 -7.23
N MET A 155 4.39 -5.34 -6.59
CA MET A 155 4.41 -3.95 -7.04
C MET A 155 4.54 -2.99 -5.86
N LEU A 156 4.91 -1.75 -6.15
CA LEU A 156 4.67 -0.64 -5.23
C LEU A 156 3.18 -0.29 -5.32
N ARG A 157 2.48 -0.21 -4.17
CA ARG A 157 1.03 0.01 -4.12
C ARG A 157 0.62 1.26 -4.89
N ALA A 158 -0.40 1.14 -5.73
CA ALA A 158 -0.94 2.28 -6.47
C ALA A 158 -1.96 3.10 -5.65
N HIS A 159 -2.47 2.51 -4.57
CA HIS A 159 -3.40 3.13 -3.63
C HIS A 159 -3.35 2.44 -2.26
N THR A 160 -3.74 3.15 -1.19
CA THR A 160 -3.81 2.60 0.18
C THR A 160 -4.82 1.47 0.32
N SER A 161 -5.81 1.37 -0.59
CA SER A 161 -6.84 0.34 -0.53
C SER A 161 -6.31 -1.07 -0.68
N ALA A 162 -5.06 -1.23 -1.15
CA ALA A 162 -4.39 -2.52 -1.21
C ALA A 162 -4.32 -3.25 0.14
N HIS A 163 -4.46 -2.51 1.25
CA HIS A 163 -4.44 -3.06 2.61
C HIS A 163 -5.84 -3.32 3.20
N GLN A 164 -6.94 -2.91 2.54
CA GLN A 164 -8.31 -3.03 3.10
C GLN A 164 -8.66 -4.46 3.49
N TRP A 165 -8.47 -5.40 2.56
CA TRP A 165 -8.89 -6.77 2.77
C TRP A 165 -8.12 -7.39 3.94
N ASP A 166 -6.81 -7.18 4.02
CA ASP A 166 -5.99 -7.76 5.09
C ASP A 166 -6.37 -7.20 6.48
N LEU A 167 -6.67 -5.90 6.56
CA LEU A 167 -7.09 -5.23 7.79
C LEU A 167 -8.52 -5.61 8.22
N ILE A 168 -9.46 -5.76 7.27
CA ILE A 168 -10.80 -6.29 7.56
C ILE A 168 -10.69 -7.75 8.03
N HIS A 169 -9.87 -8.54 7.34
CA HIS A 169 -9.68 -9.96 7.63
C HIS A 169 -8.96 -10.20 8.96
N SER A 170 -8.15 -9.25 9.43
CA SER A 170 -7.52 -9.31 10.76
C SER A 170 -8.48 -9.02 11.91
N GLY A 171 -9.72 -8.62 11.62
CA GLY A 171 -10.75 -8.42 12.64
C GLY A 171 -11.24 -6.98 12.78
N LEU A 172 -10.65 -6.01 12.09
CA LEU A 172 -10.93 -4.59 12.33
C LEU A 172 -12.22 -4.11 11.67
N ASP A 173 -13.02 -3.37 12.43
CA ASP A 173 -14.24 -2.72 11.96
C ASP A 173 -14.09 -1.19 11.81
N ALA A 174 -13.02 -0.59 12.32
CA ALA A 174 -12.67 0.82 12.11
C ALA A 174 -11.16 0.99 12.04
N PHE A 175 -10.67 1.51 10.92
CA PHE A 175 -9.25 1.80 10.77
C PHE A 175 -8.97 2.90 9.75
N LEU A 176 -7.85 3.58 9.94
CA LEU A 176 -7.28 4.55 9.02
C LEU A 176 -5.95 4.01 8.49
N VAL A 177 -5.74 4.06 7.19
CA VAL A 177 -4.46 3.71 6.53
C VAL A 177 -3.88 4.97 5.93
N VAL A 178 -2.61 5.23 6.19
CA VAL A 178 -1.90 6.39 5.62
C VAL A 178 -0.60 5.90 5.00
N GLY A 179 -0.29 6.37 3.81
CA GLY A 179 0.98 6.00 3.19
C GLY A 179 1.23 6.65 1.85
N ASP A 180 2.49 6.58 1.46
CA ASP A 180 2.98 6.84 0.11
C ASP A 180 2.43 5.80 -0.89
N VAL A 181 2.04 6.26 -2.07
CA VAL A 181 1.52 5.45 -3.17
C VAL A 181 2.24 5.85 -4.46
N TYR A 182 2.35 4.90 -5.39
CA TYR A 182 3.27 4.96 -6.50
C TYR A 182 2.53 4.76 -7.82
N ARG A 183 2.57 5.77 -8.69
CA ARG A 183 1.95 5.70 -10.02
C ARG A 183 2.90 6.24 -11.07
N ARG A 184 2.88 5.62 -12.25
CA ARG A 184 3.61 6.12 -13.40
C ARG A 184 2.74 7.19 -14.05
N ASP A 185 3.14 8.43 -13.89
CA ASP A 185 2.42 9.58 -14.42
C ASP A 185 3.40 10.59 -15.03
N THR A 186 2.89 11.54 -15.81
CA THR A 186 3.67 12.69 -16.26
C THR A 186 4.08 13.53 -15.06
N ILE A 187 5.25 14.16 -15.11
CA ILE A 187 5.70 15.04 -14.03
C ILE A 187 5.31 16.46 -14.42
N ASP A 188 4.33 17.02 -13.71
CA ASP A 188 3.90 18.41 -13.84
C ASP A 188 3.54 18.98 -12.46
N SER A 189 2.95 20.18 -12.39
CA SER A 189 2.59 20.82 -11.13
C SER A 189 1.51 20.09 -10.32
N THR A 190 0.78 19.18 -10.95
CA THR A 190 -0.34 18.43 -10.36
C THR A 190 -0.09 16.92 -10.27
N HIS A 191 0.94 16.41 -10.95
CA HIS A 191 1.27 14.99 -11.00
C HIS A 191 2.70 14.74 -10.55
N TYR A 192 2.85 13.84 -9.57
CA TYR A 192 4.14 13.37 -9.09
C TYR A 192 4.11 11.85 -8.91
N PRO A 193 5.18 11.10 -9.26
CA PRO A 193 5.15 9.63 -9.25
C PRO A 193 4.94 8.99 -7.87
N VAL A 194 5.19 9.76 -6.79
CA VAL A 194 5.02 9.34 -5.40
C VAL A 194 4.21 10.39 -4.65
N PHE A 195 2.98 10.07 -4.30
CA PHE A 195 2.11 10.95 -3.51
C PHE A 195 1.56 10.17 -2.33
N HIS A 196 0.76 10.81 -1.47
CA HIS A 196 0.29 10.18 -0.24
C HIS A 196 -1.24 10.10 -0.24
N GLN A 197 -1.75 8.99 0.29
CA GLN A 197 -3.17 8.79 0.52
C GLN A 197 -3.43 8.55 1.99
N MET A 198 -4.64 8.94 2.41
CA MET A 198 -5.22 8.55 3.67
C MET A 198 -6.60 7.94 3.38
N GLU A 199 -6.87 6.80 3.98
CA GLU A 199 -8.07 6.03 3.73
C GLU A 199 -8.69 5.60 5.05
N GLY A 200 -10.01 5.71 5.17
CA GLY A 200 -10.75 5.23 6.32
C GLY A 200 -11.74 4.13 5.93
N VAL A 201 -11.76 3.06 6.72
CA VAL A 201 -12.75 1.99 6.60
C VAL A 201 -13.56 1.93 7.88
N ARG A 202 -14.88 1.84 7.74
CA ARG A 202 -15.82 1.61 8.83
C ARG A 202 -16.83 0.54 8.43
N LEU A 203 -16.87 -0.54 9.19
CA LEU A 203 -17.89 -1.58 9.08
C LEU A 203 -18.97 -1.32 10.13
N PHE A 204 -20.19 -1.73 9.81
CA PHE A 204 -21.34 -1.62 10.69
C PHE A 204 -22.04 -2.96 10.77
N SER A 205 -22.41 -3.36 11.98
CA SER A 205 -23.33 -4.47 12.20
C SER A 205 -24.76 -4.07 11.77
N CYS A 206 -25.59 -5.07 11.47
CA CYS A 206 -27.01 -4.89 11.16
C CYS A 206 -27.73 -4.06 12.25
N HIS A 207 -27.39 -4.32 13.51
CA HIS A 207 -27.91 -3.57 14.65
C HIS A 207 -27.51 -2.08 14.67
N GLU A 208 -26.29 -1.74 14.23
CA GLU A 208 -25.84 -0.34 14.15
C GLU A 208 -26.53 0.44 13.04
N VAL A 209 -26.89 -0.23 11.93
CA VAL A 209 -27.62 0.40 10.81
C VAL A 209 -29.14 0.35 10.98
N GLY A 210 -29.65 -0.29 12.02
CA GLY A 210 -31.10 -0.41 12.28
C GLY A 210 -31.81 -1.32 11.29
N ILE A 211 -31.08 -2.26 10.68
CA ILE A 211 -31.65 -3.29 9.81
C ILE A 211 -31.74 -4.56 10.66
N LEU A 212 -32.95 -4.87 11.14
CA LEU A 212 -33.33 -6.16 11.72
C LEU A 212 -34.25 -6.85 10.72
#